data_AF-A0A930RSL0-F1
#
_entry.id   AF-A0A930RSL0-F1
#
_cell.length_a   1.000
_cell.length_b   1.000
_cell.length_c   1.000
_cell.angle_alpha   90.00
_cell.angle_beta   90.00
_cell.angle_gamma   90.00
#
_symmetry.space_group_name_H-M   'P 1'
#
loop_
_entity.id
_entity.type
_entity.pdbx_description
1 polymer ?
#
loop_
_entity_poly.entity_id
_entity_poly.type
_entity_poly.pdbx_seq_one_letter_code
_entity_poly.pdbx_strand_id
1 'polypeptide(L)'
;VYTGDFKFDQSAAVEYQTNFGRIADVGEDYVLALLSDSSDAESTVENVSDRKVAETMLETFMNAEGRIIVACVASNILRIQQVINAAYESGRKIFLTGSELEEIVNIALSLNKLTVPDKELIVNFNQMKKLADDELVILETGNAGEPIKALQKMALGRHRQVNLHEGDLVYIATTPSVAMETQIARTKDLIYRADAEVFEMANSKKSSGHATPNDLKLMMNLLQPTFFIPVQGEYRSLLAHAELANELGIPYKNIFIPGKGDVVEIENGRMSVTGQVPAGNVLVDGIGVGDIGNIVLKDRKILSEDGVFVAVVTISRRLGKILSGPQIISRGFVYMKTSEELLTEAQKIVTEVVEENLASDDFEWPRLKQEVRDALSRYLFDKTKRRPVILPMIMEASNYKK
;
A
#
# COMPACT_ATOMS: atom_id res chain seq x y z
N VAL A 1 -24.35 8.94 15.86
CA VAL A 1 -24.18 9.35 14.44
C VAL A 1 -22.85 8.83 13.96
N TYR A 2 -22.80 8.22 12.77
CA TYR A 2 -21.55 7.84 12.10
C TYR A 2 -21.47 8.62 10.79
N THR A 3 -20.37 9.34 10.56
CA THR A 3 -20.23 10.23 9.40
C THR A 3 -20.02 9.47 8.09
N GLY A 4 -19.43 8.27 8.16
CA GLY A 4 -18.70 7.72 7.01
C GLY A 4 -17.49 8.60 6.65
N ASP A 5 -16.89 8.34 5.50
CA ASP A 5 -15.86 9.22 4.93
C ASP A 5 -16.57 10.43 4.29
N PHE A 6 -16.12 11.64 4.60
CA PHE A 6 -16.78 12.86 4.12
C PHE A 6 -15.80 14.02 3.95
N LYS A 7 -16.20 15.01 3.17
CA LYS A 7 -15.68 16.39 3.16
C LYS A 7 -16.84 17.35 2.98
N PHE A 8 -16.65 18.64 3.25
CA PHE A 8 -17.63 19.64 2.84
C PHE A 8 -17.15 20.40 1.62
N ASP A 9 -17.91 20.30 0.54
CA ASP A 9 -17.67 21.07 -0.68
C ASP A 9 -18.91 21.90 -1.01
N GLN A 10 -18.80 23.21 -0.80
CA GLN A 10 -19.87 24.17 -1.07
C GLN A 10 -20.15 24.35 -2.58
N SER A 11 -19.26 23.86 -3.43
CA SER A 11 -19.39 23.86 -4.89
C SER A 11 -19.75 22.49 -5.46
N ALA A 12 -20.08 21.51 -4.62
CA ALA A 12 -20.47 20.17 -5.05
C ALA A 12 -21.66 20.23 -6.03
N ALA A 13 -21.61 19.35 -7.04
CA ALA A 13 -22.76 19.10 -7.90
C ALA A 13 -23.94 18.58 -7.07
N VAL A 14 -25.16 18.79 -7.55
CA VAL A 14 -26.42 18.57 -6.80
C VAL A 14 -26.47 17.17 -6.19
N GLU A 15 -26.02 16.16 -6.93
CA GLU A 15 -26.00 14.76 -6.52
C GLU A 15 -24.97 14.43 -5.43
N TYR A 16 -23.98 15.30 -5.20
CA TYR A 16 -22.95 15.19 -4.17
C TYR A 16 -23.10 16.24 -3.05
N GLN A 17 -24.12 17.10 -3.10
CA GLN A 17 -24.32 18.14 -2.09
C GLN A 17 -24.63 17.56 -0.72
N THR A 18 -23.92 18.07 0.28
CA THR A 18 -24.20 17.75 1.68
C THR A 18 -25.54 18.36 2.08
N ASN A 19 -26.41 17.56 2.68
CA ASN A 19 -27.66 18.05 3.26
C ASN A 19 -27.42 18.63 4.66
N PHE A 20 -26.94 19.88 4.71
CA PHE A 20 -26.66 20.57 5.97
C PHE A 20 -27.91 20.74 6.86
N GLY A 21 -29.08 20.98 6.27
CA GLY A 21 -30.33 21.11 7.02
C GLY A 21 -30.65 19.82 7.80
N ARG A 22 -30.54 18.66 7.14
CA ARG A 22 -30.76 17.38 7.81
C ARG A 22 -29.73 17.09 8.90
N ILE A 23 -28.47 17.49 8.71
CA ILE A 23 -27.44 17.34 9.75
C ILE A 23 -27.78 18.22 10.96
N ALA A 24 -28.22 19.46 10.74
CA ALA A 24 -28.65 20.36 11.80
C ALA A 24 -29.88 19.82 12.55
N ASP A 25 -30.91 19.34 11.84
CA ASP A 25 -32.09 18.71 12.46
C ASP A 25 -31.70 17.55 13.39
N VAL A 26 -30.72 16.72 12.97
CA VAL A 26 -30.21 15.63 13.79
C VAL A 26 -29.45 16.14 15.02
N GLY A 27 -28.76 17.27 14.91
CA GLY A 27 -28.13 17.95 16.05
C GLY A 27 -29.14 18.45 17.08
N GLU A 28 -30.31 18.91 16.64
CA GLU A 28 -31.40 19.35 17.53
C GLU A 28 -32.03 18.19 18.32
N ASP A 29 -32.13 17.00 17.71
CA ASP A 29 -32.75 15.79 18.30
C ASP A 29 -31.86 15.04 19.33
N TYR A 30 -30.82 15.70 19.86
CA TYR A 30 -29.79 15.16 20.77
C TYR A 30 -28.92 14.04 20.16
N VAL A 31 -27.62 14.34 19.97
CA VAL A 31 -26.63 13.37 19.52
C VAL A 31 -25.87 12.77 20.70
N LEU A 32 -26.15 11.51 21.03
CA LEU A 32 -25.45 10.78 22.09
C LEU A 32 -23.95 10.67 21.81
N ALA A 33 -23.57 10.14 20.65
CA ALA A 33 -22.18 9.97 20.25
C ALA A 33 -21.98 10.24 18.76
N LEU A 34 -20.86 10.87 18.43
CA LEU A 34 -20.39 11.05 17.05
C LEU A 34 -19.16 10.19 16.79
N LEU A 35 -19.27 9.31 15.81
CA LEU A 35 -18.15 8.57 15.22
C LEU A 35 -17.77 9.27 13.91
N SER A 36 -16.61 9.92 13.87
CA SER A 36 -16.21 10.80 12.77
C SER A 36 -14.90 10.38 12.11
N ASP A 37 -14.85 10.42 10.78
CA ASP A 37 -13.63 10.21 9.98
C ASP A 37 -12.51 11.17 10.40
N SER A 38 -11.32 10.63 10.65
CA SER A 38 -10.15 11.36 11.14
C SER A 38 -9.00 11.41 10.13
N SER A 39 -9.19 10.88 8.92
CA SER A 39 -8.12 10.60 7.95
C SER A 39 -7.25 11.83 7.66
N ASP A 40 -7.85 13.02 7.71
CA ASP A 40 -7.22 14.29 7.38
C ASP A 40 -7.24 15.32 8.53
N ALA A 41 -7.42 14.87 9.78
CA ALA A 41 -7.50 15.73 10.97
C ALA A 41 -6.20 16.49 11.30
N GLU A 42 -5.05 16.07 10.77
CA GLU A 42 -3.75 16.75 10.94
C GLU A 42 -3.46 17.75 9.82
N SER A 43 -4.37 17.91 8.86
CA SER A 43 -4.08 18.69 7.67
C SER A 43 -3.94 20.19 7.98
N THR A 44 -2.85 20.78 7.51
CA THR A 44 -2.57 22.22 7.63
C THR A 44 -3.07 23.04 6.44
N VAL A 45 -3.64 22.37 5.43
CA VAL A 45 -4.11 22.97 4.18
C VAL A 45 -5.55 22.59 3.92
N GLU A 46 -6.31 23.53 3.37
CA GLU A 46 -7.72 23.28 3.04
C GLU A 46 -7.89 22.45 1.78
N ASN A 47 -9.06 21.82 1.68
CA ASN A 47 -9.47 21.15 0.46
C ASN A 47 -9.70 22.19 -0.66
N VAL A 48 -9.22 21.88 -1.86
CA VAL A 48 -9.67 22.54 -3.07
C VAL A 48 -11.08 22.05 -3.40
N SER A 49 -11.92 22.95 -3.89
CA SER A 49 -13.27 22.61 -4.29
C SER A 49 -13.26 21.81 -5.60
N ASP A 50 -14.18 20.88 -5.75
CA ASP A 50 -14.31 20.00 -6.92
C ASP A 50 -14.60 20.80 -8.19
N ARG A 51 -15.30 21.94 -8.07
CA ARG A 51 -15.42 22.89 -9.18
C ARG A 51 -14.06 23.41 -9.63
N LYS A 52 -13.22 23.86 -8.70
CA LYS A 52 -11.90 24.42 -9.05
C LYS A 52 -10.97 23.35 -9.61
N VAL A 53 -11.05 22.13 -9.10
CA VAL A 53 -10.38 20.96 -9.69
C VAL A 53 -10.80 20.78 -11.14
N ALA A 54 -12.11 20.77 -11.43
CA ALA A 54 -12.62 20.56 -12.78
C ALA A 54 -12.15 21.67 -13.73
N GLU A 55 -12.21 22.93 -13.30
CA GLU A 55 -11.69 24.09 -14.06
C GLU A 55 -10.19 23.92 -14.36
N THR A 56 -9.38 23.62 -13.36
CA THR A 56 -7.93 23.42 -13.55
C THR A 56 -7.63 22.20 -14.41
N MET A 57 -8.38 21.11 -14.27
CA MET A 57 -8.23 19.93 -15.12
C MET A 57 -8.52 20.25 -16.58
N LEU A 58 -9.62 20.96 -16.86
CA LEU A 58 -9.97 21.39 -18.21
C LEU A 58 -8.90 22.33 -18.79
N GLU A 59 -8.44 23.31 -18.03
CA GLU A 59 -7.34 24.20 -18.42
C GLU A 59 -6.07 23.39 -18.76
N THR A 60 -5.73 22.38 -17.95
CA THR A 60 -4.59 21.49 -18.24
C THR A 60 -4.81 20.72 -19.53
N PHE A 61 -6.02 20.21 -19.79
CA PHE A 61 -6.31 19.39 -20.97
C PHE A 61 -6.28 20.19 -22.27
N MET A 62 -6.75 21.44 -22.22
CA MET A 62 -6.74 22.38 -23.34
C MET A 62 -5.32 22.84 -23.72
N ASN A 63 -4.41 22.93 -22.75
CA ASN A 63 -3.06 23.44 -22.94
C ASN A 63 -2.00 22.35 -23.20
N ALA A 64 -2.29 21.09 -22.91
CA ALA A 64 -1.35 20.01 -23.17
C ALA A 64 -1.13 19.81 -24.68
N GLU A 65 0.14 19.69 -25.10
CA GLU A 65 0.49 19.48 -26.51
C GLU A 65 0.54 17.99 -26.89
N GLY A 66 0.84 17.11 -25.94
CA GLY A 66 0.90 15.66 -26.14
C GLY A 66 -0.25 14.92 -25.48
N ARG A 67 -0.03 13.63 -25.19
CA ARG A 67 -1.01 12.79 -24.48
C ARG A 67 -1.09 13.20 -23.02
N ILE A 68 -2.26 12.98 -22.43
CA ILE A 68 -2.47 13.20 -21.01
C ILE A 68 -2.71 11.86 -20.32
N ILE A 69 -1.86 11.50 -19.37
CA ILE A 69 -2.00 10.28 -18.57
C ILE A 69 -2.57 10.67 -17.21
N VAL A 70 -3.84 10.39 -16.99
CA VAL A 70 -4.50 10.67 -15.71
C VAL A 70 -4.42 9.45 -14.82
N ALA A 71 -3.81 9.61 -13.64
CA ALA A 71 -3.82 8.59 -12.60
C ALA A 71 -4.81 8.96 -11.49
N CYS A 72 -5.84 8.15 -11.25
CA CYS A 72 -6.82 8.39 -10.19
C CYS A 72 -7.27 7.10 -9.48
N VAL A 73 -7.84 7.21 -8.30
CA VAL A 73 -8.38 6.04 -7.58
C VAL A 73 -9.74 5.66 -8.19
N ALA A 74 -9.95 4.38 -8.46
CA ALA A 74 -11.14 3.89 -9.17
C ALA A 74 -12.47 4.18 -8.42
N SER A 75 -12.42 4.27 -7.09
CA SER A 75 -13.58 4.63 -6.27
C SER A 75 -14.00 6.10 -6.39
N ASN A 76 -13.17 6.97 -6.96
CA ASN A 76 -13.47 8.39 -7.12
C ASN A 76 -14.25 8.65 -8.42
N ILE A 77 -15.52 8.24 -8.43
CA ILE A 77 -16.42 8.36 -9.59
C ILE A 77 -16.58 9.82 -10.05
N LEU A 78 -16.64 10.77 -9.11
CA LEU A 78 -16.69 12.20 -9.42
C LEU A 78 -15.46 12.64 -10.22
N ARG A 79 -14.25 12.20 -9.82
CA ARG A 79 -13.03 12.54 -10.56
C ARG A 79 -13.02 11.91 -11.95
N ILE A 80 -13.52 10.69 -12.09
CA ILE A 80 -13.67 10.05 -13.41
C ILE A 80 -14.64 10.86 -14.28
N GLN A 81 -15.76 11.34 -13.74
CA GLN A 81 -16.68 12.21 -14.47
C GLN A 81 -16.02 13.52 -14.92
N GLN A 82 -15.22 14.14 -14.06
CA GLN A 82 -14.47 15.37 -14.39
C GLN A 82 -13.47 15.12 -15.54
N VAL A 83 -12.78 13.97 -15.53
CA VAL A 83 -11.89 13.57 -16.63
C VAL A 83 -12.66 13.38 -17.93
N ILE A 84 -13.83 12.73 -17.86
CA ILE A 84 -14.71 12.52 -19.03
C ILE A 84 -15.15 13.87 -19.63
N ASN A 85 -15.59 14.79 -18.78
CA ASN A 85 -16.03 16.12 -19.21
C ASN A 85 -14.87 16.92 -19.81
N ALA A 86 -13.72 16.95 -19.13
CA ALA A 86 -12.54 17.66 -19.60
C ALA A 86 -12.06 17.13 -20.96
N ALA A 87 -12.00 15.79 -21.13
CA ALA A 87 -11.63 15.18 -22.40
C ALA A 87 -12.62 15.54 -23.52
N TYR A 88 -13.93 15.48 -23.25
CA TYR A 88 -14.95 15.85 -24.23
C TYR A 88 -14.83 17.32 -24.66
N GLU A 89 -14.71 18.24 -23.70
CA GLU A 89 -14.59 19.67 -23.98
C GLU A 89 -13.27 20.04 -24.67
N SER A 90 -12.19 19.30 -24.39
CA SER A 90 -10.90 19.48 -25.06
C SER A 90 -10.76 18.72 -26.37
N GLY A 91 -11.82 18.07 -26.86
CA GLY A 91 -11.79 17.30 -28.11
C GLY A 91 -10.92 16.04 -28.07
N ARG A 92 -10.60 15.52 -26.89
CA ARG A 92 -9.75 14.34 -26.69
C ARG A 92 -10.59 13.09 -26.45
N LYS A 93 -10.14 11.96 -26.98
CA LYS A 93 -10.70 10.62 -26.73
C LYS A 93 -10.02 9.97 -25.53
N ILE A 94 -10.73 9.08 -24.86
CA ILE A 94 -10.29 8.42 -23.62
C ILE A 94 -9.99 6.96 -23.88
N PHE A 95 -8.80 6.51 -23.50
CA PHE A 95 -8.45 5.11 -23.40
C PHE A 95 -8.35 4.69 -21.93
N LEU A 96 -9.10 3.65 -21.55
CA LEU A 96 -9.07 3.06 -20.21
C LEU A 96 -8.00 1.96 -20.16
N THR A 97 -7.11 2.01 -19.16
CA THR A 97 -6.09 0.96 -19.00
C THR A 97 -6.62 -0.20 -18.16
N GLY A 98 -6.85 -1.34 -18.81
CA GLY A 98 -7.23 -2.58 -18.15
C GLY A 98 -8.73 -2.84 -18.04
N SER A 99 -9.09 -4.12 -17.92
CA SER A 99 -10.47 -4.61 -17.96
C SER A 99 -11.26 -4.32 -16.69
N GLU A 100 -10.62 -4.25 -15.52
CA GLU A 100 -11.29 -3.92 -14.26
C GLU A 100 -11.83 -2.48 -14.27
N LEU A 101 -11.07 -1.56 -14.86
CA LEU A 101 -11.50 -0.18 -15.03
C LEU A 101 -12.68 -0.06 -16.00
N GLU A 102 -12.64 -0.78 -17.13
CA GLU A 102 -13.77 -0.86 -18.05
C GLU A 102 -15.03 -1.36 -17.33
N GLU A 103 -14.91 -2.37 -16.46
CA GLU A 103 -16.02 -2.88 -15.66
C GLU A 103 -16.59 -1.83 -14.70
N ILE A 104 -15.74 -1.14 -13.93
CA ILE A 104 -16.18 -0.09 -12.99
C ILE A 104 -16.92 1.04 -13.72
N VAL A 105 -16.38 1.50 -14.84
CA VAL A 105 -17.01 2.56 -15.66
C VAL A 105 -18.34 2.07 -16.23
N ASN A 106 -18.41 0.84 -16.74
CA ASN A 106 -19.63 0.27 -17.28
C ASN A 106 -20.73 0.13 -16.21
N ILE A 107 -20.37 -0.32 -15.00
CA ILE A 107 -21.31 -0.39 -13.86
C ILE A 107 -21.79 1.02 -13.49
N ALA A 108 -20.88 1.98 -13.34
CA ALA A 108 -21.24 3.35 -12.99
C ALA A 108 -22.15 4.02 -14.05
N LEU A 109 -21.92 3.75 -15.33
CA LEU A 109 -22.81 4.17 -16.42
C LEU A 109 -24.19 3.51 -16.31
N SER A 110 -24.26 2.20 -16.03
CA SER A 110 -25.53 1.47 -15.87
C SER A 110 -26.37 1.97 -14.70
N LEU A 111 -25.70 2.47 -13.65
CA LEU A 111 -26.32 3.05 -12.44
C LEU A 111 -26.61 4.55 -12.58
N ASN A 112 -26.35 5.15 -13.75
CA ASN A 112 -26.43 6.60 -13.99
C ASN A 112 -25.60 7.43 -13.00
N LYS A 113 -24.46 6.90 -12.57
CA LYS A 113 -23.46 7.58 -11.73
C LYS A 113 -22.35 8.23 -12.54
N LEU A 114 -22.16 7.76 -13.77
CA LEU A 114 -21.38 8.42 -14.81
C LEU A 114 -22.28 8.73 -15.99
N THR A 115 -21.92 9.78 -16.72
CA THR A 115 -22.53 10.17 -17.98
C THR A 115 -21.42 10.43 -18.98
N VAL A 116 -21.55 9.88 -20.19
CA VAL A 116 -20.64 10.16 -21.30
C VAL A 116 -21.43 10.92 -22.37
N PRO A 117 -21.01 12.15 -22.74
CA PRO A 117 -21.73 12.95 -23.74
C PRO A 117 -21.81 12.28 -25.12
N ASP A 118 -20.76 11.53 -25.49
CA ASP A 118 -20.64 10.81 -26.75
C ASP A 118 -20.04 9.41 -26.52
N LYS A 119 -20.73 8.36 -26.97
CA LYS A 119 -20.25 6.97 -26.83
C LYS A 119 -18.93 6.72 -27.57
N GLU A 120 -18.64 7.51 -28.60
CA GLU A 120 -17.36 7.42 -29.32
C GLU A 120 -16.22 8.11 -28.58
N LEU A 121 -16.46 8.73 -27.42
CA LEU A 121 -15.42 9.34 -26.59
C LEU A 121 -14.46 8.30 -26.00
N ILE A 122 -14.99 7.14 -25.59
CA ILE A 122 -14.18 6.06 -25.02
C ILE A 122 -13.78 5.12 -26.16
N VAL A 123 -12.46 4.96 -26.35
CA VAL A 123 -11.89 4.19 -27.44
C VAL A 123 -11.24 2.91 -26.95
N ASN A 124 -11.28 1.86 -27.76
CA ASN A 124 -10.55 0.62 -27.49
C ASN A 124 -9.07 0.75 -27.90
N PHE A 125 -8.27 -0.26 -27.52
CA PHE A 125 -6.83 -0.28 -27.77
C PHE A 125 -6.43 -0.13 -29.24
N ASN A 126 -7.21 -0.68 -30.18
CA ASN A 126 -6.90 -0.59 -31.61
C ASN A 126 -7.25 0.78 -32.21
N GLN A 127 -8.27 1.45 -31.66
CA GLN A 127 -8.64 2.81 -32.01
C GLN A 127 -7.62 3.80 -31.45
N MET A 128 -7.21 3.64 -30.19
CA MET A 128 -6.21 4.48 -29.52
C MET A 128 -4.91 4.60 -30.33
N LYS A 129 -4.41 3.51 -30.89
CA LYS A 129 -3.19 3.49 -31.72
C LYS A 129 -3.23 4.35 -33.00
N LYS A 130 -4.41 4.82 -33.41
CA LYS A 130 -4.60 5.60 -34.62
C LYS A 130 -4.80 7.09 -34.35
N LEU A 131 -4.96 7.46 -33.08
CA LEU A 131 -5.16 8.85 -32.66
C LEU A 131 -3.81 9.56 -32.60
N ALA A 132 -3.82 10.86 -32.84
CA ALA A 132 -2.67 11.70 -32.53
C ALA A 132 -2.53 11.89 -31.01
N ASP A 133 -1.33 12.29 -30.57
CA ASP A 133 -1.03 12.40 -29.14
C ASP A 133 -1.88 13.48 -28.46
N ASP A 134 -2.11 14.61 -29.14
CA ASP A 134 -2.94 15.73 -28.69
C ASP A 134 -4.45 15.41 -28.68
N GLU A 135 -4.85 14.28 -29.24
CA GLU A 135 -6.24 13.80 -29.24
C GLU A 135 -6.51 12.77 -28.13
N LEU A 136 -5.53 12.44 -27.29
CA LEU A 136 -5.61 11.27 -26.40
C LEU A 136 -5.47 11.61 -24.91
N VAL A 137 -6.38 11.04 -24.12
CA VAL A 137 -6.31 10.92 -22.67
C VAL A 137 -6.24 9.44 -22.31
N ILE A 138 -5.29 9.07 -21.47
CA ILE A 138 -5.10 7.72 -20.93
C ILE A 138 -5.52 7.77 -19.48
N LEU A 139 -6.61 7.10 -19.13
CA LEU A 139 -7.11 7.04 -17.77
C LEU A 139 -6.63 5.75 -17.11
N GLU A 140 -5.70 5.90 -16.18
CA GLU A 140 -5.17 4.86 -15.31
C GLU A 140 -5.84 4.93 -13.94
N THR A 141 -6.48 3.83 -13.55
CA THR A 141 -7.10 3.75 -12.22
C THR A 141 -6.82 2.42 -11.54
N GLY A 142 -7.11 2.39 -10.24
CA GLY A 142 -7.01 1.19 -9.42
C GLY A 142 -7.28 1.53 -7.96
N ASN A 143 -6.97 0.58 -7.08
CA ASN A 143 -6.97 0.85 -5.64
C ASN A 143 -5.90 1.88 -5.28
N ALA A 144 -5.99 2.43 -4.07
CA ALA A 144 -5.01 3.38 -3.56
C ALA A 144 -3.56 2.87 -3.78
N GLY A 145 -2.78 3.63 -4.55
CA GLY A 145 -1.39 3.32 -4.89
C GLY A 145 -1.14 2.42 -6.10
N GLU A 146 -2.15 1.72 -6.63
CA GLU A 146 -2.01 0.95 -7.88
C GLU A 146 -1.74 1.85 -9.10
N PRO A 147 -2.44 2.98 -9.30
CA PRO A 147 -2.14 3.91 -10.39
C PRO A 147 -0.70 4.40 -10.37
N ILE A 148 -0.14 4.67 -9.18
CA ILE A 148 1.25 5.10 -9.02
C ILE A 148 2.21 3.99 -9.46
N LYS A 149 1.94 2.72 -9.12
CA LYS A 149 2.73 1.58 -9.59
C LYS A 149 2.60 1.38 -11.10
N ALA A 150 1.43 1.63 -11.68
CA ALA A 150 1.24 1.57 -13.12
C ALA A 150 2.05 2.66 -13.83
N LEU A 151 2.02 3.90 -13.35
CA LEU A 151 2.88 4.99 -13.83
C LEU A 151 4.37 4.61 -13.80
N GLN A 152 4.85 3.97 -12.73
CA GLN A 152 6.23 3.45 -12.68
C GLN A 152 6.51 2.43 -13.78
N LYS A 153 5.57 1.52 -14.06
CA LYS A 153 5.71 0.54 -15.16
C LYS A 153 5.72 1.24 -16.51
N MET A 154 4.87 2.24 -16.72
CA MET A 154 4.81 3.01 -17.97
C MET A 154 6.11 3.78 -18.20
N ALA A 155 6.63 4.44 -17.16
CA ALA A 155 7.91 5.17 -17.22
C ALA A 155 9.12 4.26 -17.48
N LEU A 156 9.07 3.01 -17.01
CA LEU A 156 10.12 2.01 -17.22
C LEU A 156 9.96 1.20 -18.53
N GLY A 157 8.96 1.49 -19.36
CA GLY A 157 8.70 0.74 -20.60
C GLY A 157 8.19 -0.69 -20.39
N ARG A 158 7.59 -0.98 -19.23
CA ARG A 158 7.15 -2.33 -18.81
C ARG A 158 5.64 -2.49 -18.75
N HIS A 159 4.88 -1.43 -19.06
CA HIS A 159 3.44 -1.50 -19.05
C HIS A 159 2.93 -2.06 -20.40
N ARG A 160 1.94 -2.96 -20.34
CA ARG A 160 1.61 -3.86 -21.46
C ARG A 160 0.97 -3.13 -22.65
N GLN A 161 0.23 -2.06 -22.38
CA GLN A 161 -0.58 -1.36 -23.38
C GLN A 161 -0.01 0.01 -23.73
N VAL A 162 0.48 0.73 -22.74
CA VAL A 162 0.90 2.15 -22.83
C VAL A 162 2.24 2.30 -22.14
N ASN A 163 3.20 2.99 -22.73
CA ASN A 163 4.43 3.42 -22.05
C ASN A 163 4.61 4.93 -22.27
N LEU A 164 5.29 5.59 -21.34
CA LEU A 164 5.53 7.03 -21.45
C LEU A 164 6.55 7.33 -22.56
N HIS A 165 6.40 8.47 -23.19
CA HIS A 165 7.36 9.05 -24.11
C HIS A 165 7.40 10.58 -23.99
N GLU A 166 8.36 11.18 -24.69
CA GLU A 166 8.55 12.62 -24.76
C GLU A 166 7.24 13.35 -25.09
N GLY A 167 6.97 14.44 -24.36
CA GLY A 167 5.78 15.28 -24.53
C GLY A 167 4.53 14.80 -23.79
N ASP A 168 4.58 13.64 -23.11
CA ASP A 168 3.48 13.18 -22.25
C ASP A 168 3.33 14.06 -21.01
N LEU A 169 2.08 14.35 -20.63
CA LEU A 169 1.74 15.00 -19.38
C LEU A 169 1.04 14.02 -18.43
N VAL A 170 1.64 13.76 -17.28
CA VAL A 170 1.06 12.93 -16.23
C VAL A 170 0.28 13.79 -15.23
N TYR A 171 -1.03 13.55 -15.12
CA TYR A 171 -1.92 14.22 -14.18
C TYR A 171 -2.25 13.28 -13.01
N ILE A 172 -1.71 13.56 -11.82
CA ILE A 172 -2.04 12.80 -10.60
C ILE A 172 -3.28 13.43 -9.96
N ALA A 173 -4.43 12.76 -10.10
CA ALA A 173 -5.73 13.37 -9.84
C ALA A 173 -6.19 13.33 -8.38
N THR A 174 -5.31 13.00 -7.42
CA THR A 174 -5.63 13.01 -5.99
C THR A 174 -4.39 13.37 -5.20
N THR A 175 -4.55 14.13 -4.12
CA THR A 175 -3.45 14.33 -3.18
C THR A 175 -3.15 13.00 -2.49
N PRO A 176 -1.93 12.49 -2.61
CA PRO A 176 -1.58 11.20 -2.04
C PRO A 176 -1.42 11.29 -0.52
N SER A 177 -1.62 10.16 0.15
CA SER A 177 -1.40 10.08 1.59
C SER A 177 0.08 10.23 1.94
N VAL A 178 0.36 10.77 3.15
CA VAL A 178 1.73 10.94 3.67
C VAL A 178 2.54 9.66 3.60
N ALA A 179 1.91 8.50 3.82
CA ALA A 179 2.55 7.19 3.74
C ALA A 179 3.14 6.86 2.35
N MET A 180 2.68 7.53 1.30
CA MET A 180 3.09 7.28 -0.09
C MET A 180 4.12 8.27 -0.63
N GLU A 181 4.46 9.35 0.09
CA GLU A 181 5.30 10.44 -0.41
C GLU A 181 6.61 9.96 -1.07
N THR A 182 7.30 9.01 -0.43
CA THR A 182 8.55 8.43 -0.96
C THR A 182 8.32 7.67 -2.27
N GLN A 183 7.22 6.94 -2.40
CA GLN A 183 6.89 6.21 -3.62
C GLN A 183 6.56 7.17 -4.77
N ILE A 184 5.87 8.26 -4.48
CA ILE A 184 5.51 9.26 -5.48
C ILE A 184 6.72 10.05 -5.95
N ALA A 185 7.60 10.48 -5.04
CA ALA A 185 8.85 11.14 -5.41
C ALA A 185 9.66 10.29 -6.40
N ARG A 186 9.84 9.00 -6.09
CA ARG A 186 10.50 8.05 -7.01
C ARG A 186 9.77 7.88 -8.34
N THR A 187 8.44 7.94 -8.33
CA THR A 187 7.64 7.82 -9.55
C THR A 187 7.82 9.05 -10.43
N LYS A 188 7.82 10.25 -9.86
CA LYS A 188 8.11 11.50 -10.57
C LYS A 188 9.50 11.45 -11.20
N ASP A 189 10.53 11.02 -10.45
CA ASP A 189 11.88 10.87 -10.99
C ASP A 189 11.92 9.96 -12.23
N LEU A 190 11.14 8.86 -12.23
CA LEU A 190 11.03 7.97 -13.38
C LEU A 190 10.28 8.61 -14.54
N ILE A 191 9.21 9.36 -14.27
CA ILE A 191 8.43 10.07 -15.30
C ILE A 191 9.32 11.12 -15.99
N TYR A 192 10.04 11.94 -15.22
CA TYR A 192 10.97 12.92 -15.77
C TYR A 192 12.12 12.28 -16.55
N ARG A 193 12.60 11.10 -16.14
CA ARG A 193 13.60 10.32 -16.91
C ARG A 193 13.05 9.72 -18.21
N ALA A 194 11.74 9.68 -18.38
CA ALA A 194 11.08 9.26 -19.61
C ALA A 194 10.68 10.47 -20.48
N ASP A 195 11.24 11.66 -20.20
CA ASP A 195 10.98 12.92 -20.90
C ASP A 195 9.52 13.37 -20.87
N ALA A 196 8.79 12.95 -19.83
CA ALA A 196 7.42 13.33 -19.55
C ALA A 196 7.34 14.30 -18.37
N GLU A 197 6.27 15.09 -18.32
CA GLU A 197 6.03 16.07 -17.26
C GLU A 197 4.99 15.57 -16.25
N VAL A 198 5.03 16.10 -15.04
CA VAL A 198 4.02 15.83 -14.01
C VAL A 198 3.30 17.12 -13.67
N PHE A 199 1.98 17.12 -13.83
CA PHE A 199 1.13 18.18 -13.32
C PHE A 199 0.77 17.92 -11.85
N GLU A 200 0.97 18.93 -11.01
CA GLU A 200 0.50 18.95 -9.62
C GLU A 200 -0.29 20.23 -9.37
N MET A 201 -1.43 20.11 -8.70
CA MET A 201 -2.13 21.29 -8.18
C MET A 201 -1.27 21.99 -7.13
N ALA A 202 -1.26 23.32 -7.16
CA ALA A 202 -0.41 24.16 -6.32
C ALA A 202 -0.53 23.82 -4.81
N ASN A 203 0.62 23.81 -4.13
CA ASN A 203 0.82 23.35 -2.74
C ASN A 203 -0.01 24.03 -1.65
N SER A 204 -0.83 25.05 -1.96
CA SER A 204 -1.65 25.76 -0.96
C SER A 204 -3.01 25.11 -0.71
N LYS A 205 -3.44 24.16 -1.56
CA LYS A 205 -4.70 23.42 -1.38
C LYS A 205 -4.53 21.96 -1.78
N LYS A 206 -5.22 21.06 -1.08
CA LYS A 206 -5.20 19.62 -1.36
C LYS A 206 -6.48 19.14 -2.02
N SER A 207 -6.39 18.14 -2.88
CA SER A 207 -7.54 17.47 -3.48
C SER A 207 -7.75 16.14 -2.75
N SER A 208 -8.42 16.20 -1.58
CA SER A 208 -8.80 15.03 -0.79
C SER A 208 -10.31 14.75 -0.87
N GLY A 209 -10.68 13.51 -0.55
CA GLY A 209 -12.07 13.10 -0.27
C GLY A 209 -12.46 13.24 1.21
N HIS A 210 -11.49 13.54 2.08
CA HIS A 210 -11.67 13.57 3.53
C HIS A 210 -11.66 15.01 4.07
N ALA A 211 -12.40 15.22 5.15
CA ALA A 211 -12.63 16.49 5.81
C ALA A 211 -11.34 17.04 6.45
N THR A 212 -11.11 18.33 6.28
CA THR A 212 -10.03 19.09 6.95
C THR A 212 -10.44 19.49 8.37
N PRO A 213 -9.52 19.97 9.22
CA PRO A 213 -9.87 20.40 10.57
C PRO A 213 -11.07 21.36 10.66
N ASN A 214 -11.25 22.27 9.69
CA ASN A 214 -12.40 23.17 9.67
C ASN A 214 -13.71 22.46 9.32
N ASP A 215 -13.69 21.52 8.37
CA ASP A 215 -14.85 20.68 8.05
C ASP A 215 -15.26 19.80 9.23
N LEU A 216 -14.27 19.19 9.89
CA LEU A 216 -14.46 18.35 11.09
C LEU A 216 -15.10 19.16 12.22
N LYS A 217 -14.60 20.39 12.46
CA LYS A 217 -15.17 21.31 13.44
C LYS A 217 -16.59 21.72 13.09
N LEU A 218 -16.88 21.99 11.82
CA LEU A 218 -18.22 22.32 11.36
C LEU A 218 -19.19 21.17 11.61
N MET A 219 -18.81 19.93 11.29
CA MET A 219 -19.61 18.73 11.55
C MET A 219 -19.94 18.59 13.04
N MET A 220 -18.94 18.75 13.92
CA MET A 220 -19.13 18.69 15.37
C MET A 220 -20.03 19.83 15.89
N ASN A 221 -19.89 21.04 15.37
CA ASN A 221 -20.73 22.18 15.75
C ASN A 221 -22.19 22.02 15.32
N LEU A 222 -22.45 21.37 14.18
CA LEU A 222 -23.80 21.08 13.71
C LEU A 222 -24.47 19.98 14.53
N LEU A 223 -23.70 18.94 14.90
CA LEU A 223 -24.25 17.76 15.59
C LEU A 223 -24.26 17.86 17.12
N GLN A 224 -23.41 18.71 17.70
CA GLN A 224 -23.28 18.94 19.15
C GLN A 224 -23.28 17.63 19.99
N PRO A 225 -22.38 16.68 19.71
CA PRO A 225 -22.45 15.36 20.33
C PRO A 225 -22.06 15.39 21.81
N THR A 226 -22.70 14.54 22.63
CA THR A 226 -22.32 14.36 24.05
C THR A 226 -20.98 13.64 24.19
N PHE A 227 -20.78 12.59 23.39
CA PHE A 227 -19.55 11.80 23.33
C PHE A 227 -18.94 11.84 21.93
N PHE A 228 -17.61 11.82 21.85
CA PHE A 228 -16.89 11.84 20.58
C PHE A 228 -15.94 10.65 20.47
N ILE A 229 -15.99 9.97 19.33
CA ILE A 229 -15.15 8.81 19.04
C ILE A 229 -14.53 9.05 17.65
N PRO A 230 -13.27 9.52 17.55
CA PRO A 230 -12.59 9.58 16.26
C PRO A 230 -12.41 8.17 15.72
N VAL A 231 -12.73 7.99 14.43
CA VAL A 231 -12.57 6.73 13.69
C VAL A 231 -11.88 7.01 12.34
N GLN A 232 -11.54 5.95 11.58
CA GLN A 232 -10.84 6.03 10.29
C GLN A 232 -9.57 6.91 10.35
N GLY A 233 -8.45 6.31 10.80
CA GLY A 233 -7.17 7.00 10.85
C GLY A 233 -6.12 6.26 11.67
N GLU A 234 -4.86 6.64 11.48
CA GLU A 234 -3.77 6.25 12.37
C GLU A 234 -3.87 6.99 13.71
N TYR A 235 -3.23 6.48 14.76
CA TYR A 235 -3.37 7.04 16.12
C TYR A 235 -3.08 8.56 16.18
N ARG A 236 -2.09 9.06 15.42
CA ARG A 236 -1.79 10.49 15.30
C ARG A 236 -3.00 11.32 14.84
N SER A 237 -3.76 10.81 13.86
CA SER A 237 -4.89 11.51 13.25
C SER A 237 -6.12 11.41 14.13
N LEU A 238 -6.32 10.26 14.80
CA LEU A 238 -7.35 10.10 15.82
C LEU A 238 -7.13 11.08 17.00
N LEU A 239 -5.88 11.21 17.45
CA LEU A 239 -5.52 12.13 18.52
C LEU A 239 -5.72 13.59 18.10
N ALA A 240 -5.27 13.98 16.91
CA ALA A 240 -5.51 15.33 16.40
C ALA A 240 -7.00 15.65 16.34
N HIS A 241 -7.85 14.73 15.87
CA HIS A 241 -9.30 14.94 15.84
C HIS A 241 -9.91 15.05 17.25
N ALA A 242 -9.40 14.27 18.21
CA ALA A 242 -9.78 14.40 19.61
C ALA A 242 -9.40 15.78 20.20
N GLU A 243 -8.24 16.32 19.83
CA GLU A 243 -7.84 17.68 20.21
C GLU A 243 -8.79 18.72 19.61
N LEU A 244 -9.16 18.60 18.33
CA LEU A 244 -10.16 19.49 17.71
C LEU A 244 -11.53 19.43 18.43
N ALA A 245 -11.97 18.24 18.84
CA ALA A 245 -13.20 18.06 19.61
C ALA A 245 -13.13 18.78 20.98
N ASN A 246 -11.99 18.67 21.65
CA ASN A 246 -11.76 19.36 22.92
C ASN A 246 -11.68 20.89 22.76
N GLU A 247 -11.07 21.39 21.68
CA GLU A 247 -11.07 22.82 21.34
C GLU A 247 -12.49 23.39 21.18
N LEU A 248 -13.45 22.58 20.71
CA LEU A 248 -14.86 22.95 20.62
C LEU A 248 -15.64 22.78 21.94
N GLY A 249 -14.98 22.36 23.01
CA GLY A 249 -15.56 22.28 24.35
C GLY A 249 -16.11 20.90 24.75
N ILE A 250 -15.92 19.85 23.94
CA ILE A 250 -16.21 18.48 24.37
C ILE A 250 -15.15 18.07 25.39
N PRO A 251 -15.50 17.80 26.66
CA PRO A 251 -14.49 17.54 27.68
C PRO A 251 -13.79 16.20 27.40
N TYR A 252 -12.48 16.11 27.64
CA TYR A 252 -11.70 14.88 27.41
C TYR A 252 -12.31 13.60 27.99
N LYS A 253 -13.00 13.67 29.13
CA LYS A 253 -13.73 12.53 29.74
C LYS A 253 -14.85 11.96 28.86
N ASN A 254 -15.28 12.70 27.84
CA ASN A 254 -16.31 12.31 26.88
C ASN A 254 -15.72 11.98 25.49
N ILE A 255 -14.39 11.99 25.35
CA ILE A 255 -13.70 11.66 24.10
C ILE A 255 -12.99 10.32 24.27
N PHE A 256 -13.27 9.37 23.37
CA PHE A 256 -12.74 8.01 23.46
C PHE A 256 -12.03 7.63 22.17
N ILE A 257 -10.76 7.23 22.28
CA ILE A 257 -9.96 6.68 21.18
C ILE A 257 -9.80 5.18 21.42
N PRO A 258 -10.76 4.34 20.99
CA PRO A 258 -10.67 2.90 21.19
C PRO A 258 -9.64 2.26 20.25
N GLY A 259 -8.93 1.25 20.74
CA GLY A 259 -8.15 0.33 19.92
C GLY A 259 -9.05 -0.66 19.18
N LYS A 260 -8.49 -1.36 18.18
CA LYS A 260 -9.20 -2.46 17.51
C LYS A 260 -9.56 -3.54 18.54
N GLY A 261 -10.85 -3.83 18.67
CA GLY A 261 -11.37 -4.83 19.60
C GLY A 261 -11.78 -4.28 20.96
N ASP A 262 -11.50 -3.02 21.28
CA ASP A 262 -12.01 -2.42 22.53
C ASP A 262 -13.54 -2.29 22.48
N VAL A 263 -14.17 -2.59 23.62
CA VAL A 263 -15.62 -2.45 23.80
C VAL A 263 -15.89 -1.15 24.53
N VAL A 264 -16.57 -0.23 23.83
CA VAL A 264 -17.06 1.03 24.41
C VAL A 264 -18.52 0.83 24.84
N GLU A 265 -18.76 0.90 26.14
CA GLU A 265 -20.07 0.69 26.75
C GLU A 265 -20.61 1.99 27.32
N ILE A 266 -21.93 2.15 27.29
CA ILE A 266 -22.64 3.26 27.94
C ILE A 266 -23.56 2.67 29.00
N GLU A 267 -23.33 3.04 30.25
CA GLU A 267 -24.16 2.63 31.37
C GLU A 267 -24.50 3.86 32.22
N ASN A 268 -25.78 4.04 32.55
CA ASN A 268 -26.26 5.15 33.39
C ASN A 268 -25.78 6.54 32.94
N GLY A 269 -25.71 6.76 31.63
CA GLY A 269 -25.27 8.02 31.03
C GLY A 269 -23.75 8.28 31.08
N ARG A 270 -22.94 7.27 31.44
CA ARG A 270 -21.48 7.32 31.38
C ARG A 270 -20.96 6.36 30.33
N MET A 271 -20.10 6.85 29.46
CA MET A 271 -19.37 6.03 28.50
C MET A 271 -18.04 5.58 29.11
N SER A 272 -17.64 4.34 28.88
CA SER A 272 -16.37 3.79 29.35
C SER A 272 -15.92 2.62 28.48
N VAL A 273 -14.61 2.36 28.43
CA VAL A 273 -14.07 1.15 27.80
C VAL A 273 -14.12 0.02 28.84
N THR A 274 -14.93 -1.01 28.63
CA THR A 274 -15.24 -2.03 29.66
C THR A 274 -14.63 -3.41 29.38
N GLY A 275 -14.10 -3.64 28.18
CA GLY A 275 -13.48 -4.90 27.84
C GLY A 275 -12.91 -4.93 26.43
N GLN A 276 -12.55 -6.14 25.98
CA GLN A 276 -12.01 -6.39 24.66
C GLN A 276 -12.65 -7.63 24.04
N VAL A 277 -12.92 -7.57 22.74
CA VAL A 277 -13.28 -8.71 21.91
C VAL A 277 -12.10 -9.14 21.04
N PRO A 278 -12.01 -10.42 20.62
CA PRO A 278 -10.97 -10.87 19.72
C PRO A 278 -10.97 -10.03 18.42
N ALA A 279 -9.89 -9.30 18.21
CA ALA A 279 -9.67 -8.51 17.01
C ALA A 279 -8.22 -8.67 16.57
N GLY A 280 -7.99 -8.67 15.25
CA GLY A 280 -6.67 -8.85 14.69
C GLY A 280 -6.70 -8.76 13.18
N ASN A 281 -5.50 -8.69 12.59
CA ASN A 281 -5.36 -8.72 11.14
C ASN A 281 -5.30 -10.18 10.67
N VAL A 282 -6.04 -10.49 9.61
CA VAL A 282 -5.91 -11.74 8.87
C VAL A 282 -5.12 -11.45 7.60
N LEU A 283 -4.00 -12.13 7.42
CA LEU A 283 -3.15 -11.96 6.24
C LEU A 283 -3.65 -12.84 5.10
N VAL A 284 -3.54 -12.35 3.87
CA VAL A 284 -3.91 -13.08 2.65
C VAL A 284 -2.70 -13.13 1.73
N ASP A 285 -2.35 -14.32 1.24
CA ASP A 285 -1.26 -14.53 0.28
C ASP A 285 -1.67 -15.56 -0.78
N GLY A 286 -1.90 -15.09 -2.00
CA GLY A 286 -2.46 -15.89 -3.08
C GLY A 286 -3.87 -16.39 -2.74
N ILE A 287 -4.05 -17.71 -2.72
CA ILE A 287 -5.31 -18.35 -2.31
C ILE A 287 -5.39 -18.62 -0.80
N GLY A 288 -4.29 -18.40 -0.08
CA GLY A 288 -4.18 -18.62 1.37
C GLY A 288 -4.81 -17.46 2.14
N VAL A 289 -5.71 -17.79 3.07
CA VAL A 289 -6.34 -16.82 3.98
C VAL A 289 -6.03 -17.25 5.41
N GLY A 290 -5.25 -16.44 6.12
CA GLY A 290 -4.87 -16.69 7.52
C GLY A 290 -3.85 -17.81 7.73
N ASP A 291 -3.33 -18.41 6.66
CA ASP A 291 -2.26 -19.42 6.69
C ASP A 291 -0.88 -18.78 6.97
N ILE A 292 -0.74 -17.48 6.73
CA ILE A 292 0.45 -16.71 7.08
C ILE A 292 0.31 -16.09 8.46
N GLY A 293 1.09 -16.61 9.41
CA GLY A 293 1.29 -16.02 10.73
C GLY A 293 2.53 -15.13 10.82
N ASN A 294 2.69 -14.47 11.98
CA ASN A 294 3.85 -13.62 12.29
C ASN A 294 5.21 -14.36 12.18
N ILE A 295 5.24 -15.67 12.40
CA ILE A 295 6.46 -16.50 12.28
C ILE A 295 6.93 -16.54 10.83
N VAL A 296 6.01 -16.81 9.89
CA VAL A 296 6.34 -16.87 8.46
C VAL A 296 6.83 -15.50 7.97
N LEU A 297 6.21 -14.40 8.43
CA LEU A 297 6.69 -13.05 8.12
C LEU A 297 8.08 -12.77 8.70
N LYS A 298 8.35 -13.21 9.94
CA LYS A 298 9.67 -13.07 10.57
C LYS A 298 10.74 -13.81 9.77
N ASP A 299 10.45 -15.04 9.35
CA ASP A 299 11.37 -15.83 8.53
C ASP A 299 11.62 -15.14 7.18
N ARG A 300 10.57 -14.66 6.51
CA ARG A 300 10.69 -13.87 5.26
C ARG A 300 11.57 -12.64 5.46
N LYS A 301 11.40 -11.91 6.57
CA LYS A 301 12.20 -10.72 6.88
C LYS A 301 13.68 -11.06 7.03
N ILE A 302 14.02 -12.02 7.89
CA ILE A 302 15.42 -12.45 8.10
C ILE A 302 16.04 -12.93 6.79
N LEU A 303 15.31 -13.73 6.00
CA LEU A 303 15.79 -14.18 4.69
C LEU A 303 16.01 -13.04 3.70
N SER A 304 15.18 -11.98 3.73
CA SER A 304 15.31 -10.82 2.85
C SER A 304 16.49 -9.91 3.21
N GLU A 305 16.85 -9.82 4.50
CA GLU A 305 17.92 -8.95 5.01
C GLU A 305 19.28 -9.66 5.00
N ASP A 306 19.32 -10.91 5.50
CA ASP A 306 20.58 -11.63 5.75
C ASP A 306 20.88 -12.74 4.74
N GLY A 307 19.89 -13.14 3.93
CA GLY A 307 20.02 -14.27 3.01
C GLY A 307 20.08 -15.64 3.71
N VAL A 308 20.35 -16.68 2.93
CA VAL A 308 20.38 -18.07 3.39
C VAL A 308 21.64 -18.79 2.93
N PHE A 309 22.15 -19.66 3.81
CA PHE A 309 23.35 -20.47 3.61
C PHE A 309 23.05 -21.93 3.97
N VAL A 310 22.91 -22.78 2.96
CA VAL A 310 22.53 -24.18 3.13
C VAL A 310 23.78 -25.06 2.99
N ALA A 311 24.00 -25.95 3.95
CA ALA A 311 25.10 -26.92 3.92
C ALA A 311 24.51 -28.34 3.83
N VAL A 312 24.77 -29.03 2.72
CA VAL A 312 24.22 -30.38 2.46
C VAL A 312 25.34 -31.40 2.55
N VAL A 313 25.18 -32.42 3.38
CA VAL A 313 26.16 -33.51 3.53
C VAL A 313 25.43 -34.85 3.65
N THR A 314 25.98 -35.88 3.01
CA THR A 314 25.49 -37.26 3.13
C THR A 314 26.52 -38.09 3.88
N ILE A 315 26.10 -38.72 4.96
CA ILE A 315 26.95 -39.51 5.86
C ILE A 315 26.55 -40.98 5.89
N SER A 316 27.48 -41.84 6.27
CA SER A 316 27.22 -43.23 6.66
C SER A 316 27.72 -43.42 8.09
N ARG A 317 26.78 -43.54 9.04
CA ARG A 317 27.11 -43.79 10.44
C ARG A 317 27.82 -45.14 10.62
N ARG A 318 27.34 -46.17 9.93
CA ARG A 318 27.95 -47.51 9.95
C ARG A 318 29.42 -47.50 9.51
N LEU A 319 29.75 -46.68 8.51
CA LEU A 319 31.12 -46.57 7.99
C LEU A 319 31.92 -45.44 8.65
N GLY A 320 31.31 -44.68 9.58
CA GLY A 320 31.93 -43.53 10.24
C GLY A 320 32.45 -42.46 9.29
N LYS A 321 31.84 -42.28 8.12
CA LYS A 321 32.38 -41.39 7.07
C LYS A 321 31.34 -40.60 6.30
N ILE A 322 31.78 -39.49 5.73
CA ILE A 322 31.05 -38.73 4.73
C ILE A 322 31.06 -39.51 3.41
N LEU A 323 29.89 -39.69 2.80
CA LEU A 323 29.73 -40.32 1.49
C LEU A 323 29.70 -39.31 0.35
N SER A 324 29.13 -38.12 0.59
CA SER A 324 29.01 -37.06 -0.41
C SER A 324 28.83 -35.69 0.25
N GLY A 325 29.34 -34.63 -0.39
CA GLY A 325 29.40 -33.29 0.17
C GLY A 325 30.62 -33.09 1.10
N PRO A 326 30.68 -31.98 1.86
CA PRO A 326 29.65 -30.95 2.01
C PRO A 326 29.46 -30.09 0.75
N GLN A 327 28.22 -29.89 0.32
CA GLN A 327 27.86 -28.93 -0.73
C GLN A 327 27.22 -27.70 -0.10
N ILE A 328 27.71 -26.52 -0.47
CA ILE A 328 27.19 -25.25 0.03
C ILE A 328 26.34 -24.57 -1.03
N ILE A 329 25.15 -24.12 -0.65
CA ILE A 329 24.25 -23.34 -1.50
C ILE A 329 23.96 -22.03 -0.79
N SER A 330 24.29 -20.90 -1.41
CA SER A 330 24.01 -19.55 -0.91
C SER A 330 23.02 -18.82 -1.81
N ARG A 331 22.07 -18.11 -1.19
CA ARG A 331 21.12 -17.19 -1.86
C ARG A 331 20.96 -15.93 -1.02
N GLY A 332 21.06 -14.76 -1.63
CA GLY A 332 20.90 -13.47 -0.95
C GLY A 332 22.04 -13.07 0.01
N PHE A 333 22.96 -13.98 0.34
CA PHE A 333 24.04 -13.72 1.30
C PHE A 333 25.38 -13.36 0.63
N VAL A 334 25.98 -14.28 -0.14
CA VAL A 334 27.22 -14.04 -0.89
C VAL A 334 27.08 -14.47 -2.35
N TYR A 335 27.76 -13.74 -3.25
CA TYR A 335 27.80 -14.07 -4.67
C TYR A 335 28.77 -15.22 -4.92
N MET A 336 28.23 -16.41 -5.22
CA MET A 336 29.03 -17.64 -5.25
C MET A 336 30.23 -17.59 -6.20
N LYS A 337 30.14 -16.85 -7.32
CA LYS A 337 31.23 -16.77 -8.32
C LYS A 337 32.45 -15.96 -7.86
N THR A 338 32.32 -15.13 -6.83
CA THR A 338 33.42 -14.28 -6.33
C THR A 338 33.81 -14.64 -4.91
N SER A 339 33.30 -15.76 -4.37
CA SER A 339 33.49 -16.16 -2.98
C SER A 339 33.95 -17.61 -2.86
N GLU A 340 34.70 -18.12 -3.84
CA GLU A 340 35.18 -19.51 -3.87
C GLU A 340 36.01 -19.87 -2.64
N GLU A 341 36.91 -18.99 -2.19
CA GLU A 341 37.71 -19.20 -0.99
C GLU A 341 36.84 -19.33 0.27
N LEU A 342 35.84 -18.44 0.42
CA LEU A 342 34.89 -18.47 1.54
C LEU A 342 34.09 -19.78 1.55
N LEU A 343 33.65 -20.23 0.37
CA LEU A 343 32.87 -21.47 0.22
C LEU A 343 33.73 -22.70 0.50
N THR A 344 34.97 -22.72 0.01
CA THR A 344 35.90 -23.84 0.21
C THR A 344 36.24 -24.02 1.68
N GLU A 345 36.51 -22.92 2.39
CA GLU A 345 36.78 -22.98 3.82
C GLU A 345 35.53 -23.35 4.63
N ALA A 346 34.35 -22.86 4.23
CA ALA A 346 33.09 -23.30 4.84
C ALA A 346 32.85 -24.81 4.64
N GLN A 347 33.17 -25.37 3.46
CA GLN A 347 33.12 -26.81 3.24
C GLN A 347 34.07 -27.56 4.16
N LYS A 348 35.30 -27.08 4.31
CA LYS A 348 36.31 -27.67 5.20
C LYS A 348 35.82 -27.68 6.65
N ILE A 349 35.30 -26.56 7.15
CA ILE A 349 34.72 -26.45 8.50
C ILE A 349 33.59 -27.47 8.71
N VAL A 350 32.68 -27.62 7.74
CA VAL A 350 31.60 -28.61 7.85
C VAL A 350 32.16 -30.04 7.86
N THR A 351 33.15 -30.34 7.02
CA THR A 351 33.81 -31.66 6.98
C THR A 351 34.42 -31.99 8.33
N GLU A 352 35.20 -31.08 8.91
CA GLU A 352 35.86 -31.26 10.22
C GLU A 352 34.84 -31.55 11.32
N VAL A 353 33.81 -30.70 11.46
CA VAL A 353 32.77 -30.87 12.48
C VAL A 353 32.02 -32.21 12.31
N VAL A 354 31.71 -32.60 11.07
CA VAL A 354 30.99 -33.85 10.79
C VAL A 354 31.88 -35.07 11.08
N GLU A 355 33.15 -35.05 10.70
CA GLU A 355 34.09 -36.16 10.95
C GLU A 355 34.37 -36.33 12.45
N GLU A 356 34.54 -35.23 13.20
CA GLU A 356 34.69 -35.25 14.66
C GLU A 356 33.46 -35.88 15.34
N ASN A 357 32.25 -35.52 14.91
CA ASN A 357 31.01 -36.09 15.45
C ASN A 357 30.84 -37.57 15.07
N LEU A 358 31.24 -37.98 13.87
CA LEU A 358 31.18 -39.37 13.42
C LEU A 358 32.18 -40.28 14.15
N ALA A 359 33.30 -39.72 14.61
CA ALA A 359 34.30 -40.42 15.41
C ALA A 359 33.94 -40.51 16.90
N SER A 360 32.96 -39.74 17.36
CA SER A 360 32.46 -39.77 18.74
C SER A 360 31.54 -40.97 18.99
N ASP A 361 31.69 -41.61 20.15
CA ASP A 361 30.81 -42.70 20.61
C ASP A 361 29.39 -42.21 20.98
N ASP A 362 29.22 -40.89 21.19
CA ASP A 362 27.98 -40.24 21.63
C ASP A 362 27.37 -39.36 20.52
N PHE A 363 26.99 -40.02 19.40
CA PHE A 363 26.45 -39.33 18.23
C PHE A 363 24.97 -38.94 18.41
N GLU A 364 24.70 -37.63 18.32
CA GLU A 364 23.34 -37.09 18.32
C GLU A 364 23.06 -36.14 17.14
N TRP A 365 21.95 -36.36 16.45
CA TRP A 365 21.53 -35.55 15.30
C TRP A 365 21.34 -34.05 15.61
N PRO A 366 20.66 -33.65 16.70
CA PRO A 366 20.50 -32.24 17.04
C PRO A 366 21.83 -31.56 17.33
N ARG A 367 22.73 -32.26 18.04
CA ARG A 367 24.06 -31.78 18.38
C ARG A 367 24.90 -31.51 17.13
N LEU A 368 25.01 -32.47 16.22
CA LEU A 368 25.75 -32.30 14.97
C LEU A 368 25.22 -31.10 14.15
N LYS A 369 23.88 -30.99 14.00
CA LYS A 369 23.28 -29.85 13.27
C LYS A 369 23.58 -28.52 13.95
N GLN A 370 23.61 -28.48 15.27
CA GLN A 370 23.90 -27.26 16.03
C GLN A 370 25.38 -26.87 15.92
N GLU A 371 26.30 -27.83 16.08
CA GLU A 371 27.74 -27.57 15.96
C GLU A 371 28.11 -27.08 14.56
N VAL A 372 27.55 -27.69 13.50
CA VAL A 372 27.72 -27.20 12.11
C VAL A 372 27.21 -25.77 11.96
N ARG A 373 26.02 -25.48 12.51
CA ARG A 373 25.42 -24.14 12.47
C ARG A 373 26.30 -23.11 13.18
N ASP A 374 26.81 -23.42 14.36
CA ASP A 374 27.60 -22.49 15.17
C ASP A 374 29.00 -22.26 14.60
N ALA A 375 29.64 -23.31 14.06
CA ALA A 375 30.92 -23.20 13.38
C ALA A 375 30.81 -22.31 12.13
N LEU A 376 29.83 -22.58 11.26
CA LEU A 376 29.55 -21.76 10.09
C LEU A 376 29.14 -20.33 10.48
N SER A 377 28.31 -20.15 11.50
CA SER A 377 27.87 -18.82 11.93
C SER A 377 29.04 -17.96 12.38
N ARG A 378 29.98 -18.52 13.16
CA ARG A 378 31.18 -17.80 13.62
C ARG A 378 32.07 -17.42 12.45
N TYR A 379 32.35 -18.37 11.56
CA TYR A 379 33.20 -18.15 10.39
C TYR A 379 32.62 -17.07 9.45
N LEU A 380 31.35 -17.22 9.07
CA LEU A 380 30.67 -16.31 8.15
C LEU A 380 30.56 -14.90 8.75
N PHE A 381 30.26 -14.79 10.04
CA PHE A 381 30.24 -13.50 10.71
C PHE A 381 31.64 -12.88 10.78
N ASP A 382 32.69 -13.65 11.06
CA ASP A 382 34.03 -13.10 11.14
C ASP A 382 34.48 -12.51 9.80
N LYS A 383 34.25 -13.23 8.71
CA LYS A 383 34.64 -12.84 7.34
C LYS A 383 33.76 -11.77 6.72
N THR A 384 32.47 -11.74 7.03
CA THR A 384 31.50 -10.89 6.31
C THR A 384 30.75 -9.89 7.17
N LYS A 385 30.87 -10.00 8.50
CA LYS A 385 30.12 -9.23 9.53
C LYS A 385 28.59 -9.32 9.36
N ARG A 386 28.10 -10.35 8.68
CA ARG A 386 26.68 -10.65 8.42
C ARG A 386 26.32 -12.04 8.96
N ARG A 387 25.03 -12.27 9.26
CA ARG A 387 24.54 -13.52 9.88
C ARG A 387 23.42 -14.13 9.05
N PRO A 388 23.72 -14.90 8.00
CA PRO A 388 22.70 -15.54 7.19
C PRO A 388 21.94 -16.60 7.98
N VAL A 389 20.75 -16.95 7.51
CA VAL A 389 20.05 -18.15 8.00
C VAL A 389 20.84 -19.37 7.55
N ILE A 390 21.44 -20.10 8.49
CA ILE A 390 22.21 -21.32 8.19
C ILE A 390 21.32 -22.54 8.30
N LEU A 391 21.28 -23.39 7.26
CA LEU A 391 20.47 -24.61 7.22
C LEU A 391 21.34 -25.84 6.93
N PRO A 392 21.75 -26.59 7.98
CA PRO A 392 22.47 -27.85 7.79
C PRO A 392 21.51 -28.99 7.45
N MET A 393 21.65 -29.52 6.25
CA MET A 393 20.90 -30.65 5.71
C MET A 393 21.80 -31.89 5.69
N ILE A 394 21.60 -32.78 6.66
CA ILE A 394 22.45 -33.96 6.85
C ILE A 394 21.61 -35.20 6.54
N MET A 395 22.04 -35.97 5.54
CA MET A 395 21.35 -37.17 5.06
C MET A 395 22.12 -38.42 5.48
N GLU A 396 21.44 -39.46 5.96
CA GLU A 396 22.06 -40.76 6.22
C GLU A 396 21.76 -41.73 5.08
N ALA A 397 22.79 -42.38 4.53
CA ALA A 397 22.61 -43.50 3.61
C ALA A 397 23.00 -44.82 4.27
N SER A 398 22.03 -45.43 4.95
CA SER A 398 22.19 -46.69 5.71
C SER A 398 22.41 -47.92 4.80
N ASN A 399 21.92 -47.86 3.56
CA ASN A 399 21.94 -48.98 2.61
C ASN A 399 23.12 -48.97 1.62
N TYR A 400 24.10 -48.07 1.79
CA TYR A 400 25.26 -48.03 0.89
C TYR A 400 26.11 -49.30 1.07
N LYS A 401 25.95 -50.26 0.15
CA LYS A 401 26.84 -51.41 -0.03
C LYS A 401 27.94 -50.98 -1.00
N LYS A 402 29.17 -51.25 -0.60
CA LYS A 402 30.40 -50.86 -1.29
C LYS A 402 30.48 -51.51 -2.67
#